data_AF-A0A4R8L9W2-F1
#
_entry.id   AF-A0A4R8L9W2-F1
#
_cell.length_a   1.000
_cell.length_b   1.000
_cell.length_c   1.000
_cell.angle_alpha   90.00
_cell.angle_beta   90.00
_cell.angle_gamma   90.00
#
_symmetry.space_group_name_H-M   'P 1'
#
loop_
_entity.id
_entity.type
_entity.pdbx_description
1 polymer ?
#
loop_
_entity_poly.entity_id
_entity_poly.type
_entity_poly.pdbx_seq_one_letter_code
_entity_poly.pdbx_strand_id
1 'polypeptide(L)'
;MTSLTIKDLHVTEQLDSKAMKAVRGGFIAYPYFPSLSFKFDGSKTVSAQQLIDQSQSINNVSGNGNAFAKNFDTTITPTMTATNNVNVH
;
A
#
# COMPACT_ATOMS: atom_id res chain seq x y z
N MET A 1 24.71 32.16 88.55
CA MET A 1 23.71 31.82 87.51
C MET A 1 24.32 32.13 86.15
N THR A 2 24.70 31.11 85.39
CA THR A 2 25.20 31.25 84.01
C THR A 2 24.13 30.71 83.08
N SER A 3 23.55 31.60 82.28
CA SER A 3 22.51 31.27 81.31
C SER A 3 23.11 30.40 80.19
N LEU A 4 22.46 29.27 79.88
CA LEU A 4 22.78 28.46 78.71
C LEU A 4 22.06 29.06 77.52
N THR A 5 22.75 29.92 76.76
CA THR A 5 22.19 30.49 75.52
C THR A 5 22.26 29.43 74.42
N ILE A 6 21.16 28.71 74.19
CA ILE A 6 21.03 27.86 73.00
C ILE A 6 20.82 28.79 71.82
N LYS A 7 21.89 29.03 71.06
CA LYS A 7 21.79 29.61 69.72
C LYS A 7 21.16 28.53 68.86
N ASP A 8 20.02 28.81 68.24
CA ASP A 8 19.49 27.96 67.17
C ASP A 8 20.60 27.73 66.15
N LEU A 9 21.20 26.54 66.20
CA LEU A 9 22.17 26.12 65.22
C LEU A 9 21.34 25.70 64.03
N HIS A 10 21.06 26.66 63.15
CA HIS A 10 20.53 26.36 61.83
C HIS A 10 21.60 25.52 61.12
N VAL A 11 21.48 24.20 61.23
CA VAL A 11 22.34 23.26 60.50
C VAL A 11 21.93 23.37 59.04
N THR A 12 22.50 24.35 58.33
CA THR A 12 22.49 24.34 56.87
C THR A 12 23.49 23.28 56.44
N GLU A 13 23.09 22.01 56.49
CA GLU A 13 23.83 20.97 55.80
C GLU A 13 23.76 21.29 54.30
N GLN A 14 24.87 21.78 53.75
CA GLN A 14 25.00 21.91 52.30
C GLN A 14 25.01 20.49 51.74
N LEU A 15 23.91 20.12 51.11
CA LEU A 15 23.85 18.88 50.35
C LEU A 15 24.93 18.93 49.27
N ASP A 16 25.91 18.03 49.37
CA ASP A 16 26.89 17.86 48.29
C ASP A 16 26.16 17.55 46.98
N SER A 17 26.79 17.94 45.87
CA SER A 17 26.41 17.69 44.50
C SER A 17 25.86 16.27 44.26
N LYS A 18 26.42 15.25 44.92
CA LYS A 18 25.95 13.86 44.87
C LYS A 18 24.61 13.64 45.56
N ALA A 19 24.42 14.19 46.77
CA ALA A 19 23.15 14.11 47.48
C ALA A 19 22.06 14.90 46.74
N MET A 20 22.42 16.05 46.18
CA MET A 20 21.52 16.85 45.32
C MET A 20 21.09 16.10 44.06
N LYS A 21 21.82 15.08 43.57
CA LYS A 21 21.37 14.25 42.43
C LYS A 21 20.18 13.36 42.80
N ALA A 22 20.12 12.83 44.02
CA ALA A 22 19.00 12.01 44.46
C ALA A 22 17.70 12.82 44.61
N VAL A 23 17.80 14.06 45.12
CA VAL A 23 16.66 14.99 45.25
C VAL A 23 16.05 15.34 43.90
N ARG A 24 16.90 15.55 42.87
CA ARG A 24 16.45 15.92 41.52
C ARG A 24 16.17 14.73 40.59
N GLY A 25 16.02 13.51 41.14
CA GLY A 25 15.61 12.33 40.39
C GLY A 25 16.71 11.60 39.61
N GLY A 26 17.98 11.97 39.80
CA GLY A 26 19.11 11.30 39.15
C GLY A 26 19.13 11.41 37.62
N PHE A 27 19.95 10.58 36.98
CA PHE A 27 19.98 10.47 35.52
C PHE A 27 18.95 9.43 35.09
N ILE A 28 17.85 9.87 34.48
CA ILE A 28 16.90 8.96 33.84
C ILE A 28 17.49 8.58 32.48
N ALA A 29 18.02 7.37 32.38
CA ALA A 29 18.37 6.80 31.09
C ALA A 29 17.08 6.74 30.26
N TYR A 30 17.07 7.42 29.11
CA TYR A 30 15.91 7.49 28.23
C TYR A 30 15.45 6.05 27.92
N PRO A 31 14.19 5.68 28.20
CA PRO A 31 13.73 4.32 27.96
C PRO A 31 13.87 4.02 26.47
N TYR A 32 14.61 2.95 26.15
CA TYR A 32 14.79 2.51 24.78
C TYR A 32 13.46 1.90 24.30
N PHE A 33 12.69 2.66 23.55
CA PHE A 33 11.48 2.15 22.91
C PHE A 33 11.85 1.30 21.69
N PRO A 34 11.19 0.15 21.49
CA PRO A 34 11.40 -0.66 20.31
C PRO A 34 11.02 0.13 19.06
N SER A 35 11.85 0.04 18.02
CA SER A 35 11.52 0.60 16.71
C SER A 35 10.36 -0.20 16.11
N LEU A 36 9.20 0.42 15.98
CA LEU A 36 8.06 -0.16 15.28
C LEU A 36 8.25 0.06 13.78
N SER A 37 8.58 -1.01 13.06
CA SER A 37 8.61 -1.02 11.59
C SER A 37 7.41 -1.81 11.08
N PHE A 38 6.44 -1.11 10.49
CA PHE A 38 5.31 -1.72 9.80
C PHE A 38 5.65 -1.88 8.32
N LYS A 39 5.66 -3.12 7.83
CA LYS A 39 5.73 -3.40 6.40
C LYS A 39 4.32 -3.57 5.87
N PHE A 40 3.86 -2.60 5.09
CA PHE A 40 2.62 -2.74 4.33
C PHE A 40 2.97 -3.33 2.97
N ASP A 41 2.52 -4.56 2.74
CA ASP A 41 2.63 -5.19 1.43
C ASP A 41 1.48 -4.69 0.54
N GLY A 42 1.83 -3.93 -0.49
CA GLY A 42 0.90 -3.45 -1.51
C GLY A 42 0.91 -4.32 -2.78
N SER A 43 1.57 -5.49 -2.74
CA SER A 43 1.68 -6.34 -3.93
C SER A 43 0.32 -6.89 -4.34
N LYS A 44 -0.01 -6.70 -5.61
CA LYS A 44 -1.19 -7.30 -6.27
C LYS A 44 -0.66 -8.19 -7.38
N THR A 45 -0.78 -9.50 -7.21
CA THR A 45 -0.38 -10.46 -8.24
C THR A 45 -1.63 -10.88 -9.01
N VAL A 46 -1.58 -10.76 -10.33
CA VAL A 46 -2.66 -11.18 -11.22
C VAL A 46 -2.09 -12.11 -12.27
N SER A 47 -2.51 -13.37 -12.22
CA SER A 47 -2.25 -14.36 -13.27
C SER A 47 -3.51 -14.48 -14.11
N ALA A 48 -3.54 -13.82 -15.27
CA ALA A 48 -4.66 -13.86 -16.18
C ALA A 48 -4.23 -14.49 -17.51
N GLN A 49 -4.92 -15.56 -17.91
CA GLN A 49 -4.81 -16.15 -19.24
C GLN A 49 -5.98 -15.63 -20.08
N GLN A 50 -5.69 -15.06 -21.24
CA GLN A 50 -6.74 -14.62 -22.17
C GLN A 50 -6.51 -15.27 -23.52
N LEU A 51 -7.53 -16.00 -24.00
CA LEU A 51 -7.51 -16.66 -25.29
C LEU A 51 -8.74 -16.20 -26.07
N ILE A 52 -8.51 -15.75 -27.30
CA ILE A 52 -9.55 -15.52 -28.29
C ILE A 52 -9.44 -16.65 -29.30
N ASP A 53 -10.52 -17.40 -29.48
CA ASP A 53 -10.66 -18.39 -30.55
C ASP A 53 -11.86 -18.00 -31.40
N GLN A 54 -11.59 -17.38 -32.55
CA GLN A 54 -12.60 -16.83 -33.43
C GLN A 54 -12.50 -17.47 -34.82
N SER A 55 -13.63 -18.00 -35.29
CA SER A 55 -13.77 -18.59 -36.62
C SER A 55 -14.99 -17.98 -37.32
N GLN A 56 -14.83 -17.65 -38.58
CA GLN A 56 -15.92 -17.17 -39.44
C GLN A 56 -15.93 -17.95 -40.74
N SER A 57 -17.11 -18.49 -41.07
CA SER A 57 -17.39 -19.17 -42.33
C SER A 57 -18.52 -18.45 -43.04
N ILE A 58 -18.29 -18.11 -44.31
CA ILE A 58 -19.27 -17.45 -45.17
C ILE A 58 -19.43 -18.29 -46.42
N ASN A 59 -20.64 -18.77 -46.64
CA ASN A 59 -21.02 -19.48 -47.85
C ASN A 59 -21.98 -18.60 -48.67
N ASN A 60 -21.57 -18.23 -49.87
CA ASN A 60 -22.36 -17.41 -50.78
C ASN A 60 -22.62 -18.17 -52.08
N VAL A 61 -23.89 -18.36 -52.41
CA VAL A 61 -24.32 -19.02 -53.65
C VAL A 61 -25.05 -17.99 -54.50
N SER A 62 -24.31 -17.28 -55.36
CA SER A 62 -24.87 -16.31 -56.31
C SER A 62 -24.85 -16.87 -57.74
N GLY A 63 -25.92 -16.61 -58.50
CA GLY A 63 -26.01 -17.00 -59.92
C GLY A 63 -26.27 -18.49 -60.21
N ASN A 64 -26.76 -19.27 -59.24
CA ASN A 64 -27.05 -20.70 -59.45
C ASN A 64 -28.26 -20.92 -60.38
N GLY A 65 -27.99 -21.16 -61.66
CA GLY A 65 -28.98 -21.65 -62.64
C GLY A 65 -29.71 -20.60 -63.48
N ASN A 66 -29.21 -19.36 -63.61
CA ASN A 66 -29.95 -18.30 -64.31
C ASN A 66 -29.37 -17.95 -65.69
N ALA A 67 -30.08 -18.32 -66.77
CA ALA A 67 -29.62 -18.19 -68.16
C ALA A 67 -29.70 -16.77 -68.75
N PHE A 68 -30.38 -15.83 -68.07
CA PHE A 68 -30.58 -14.45 -68.55
C PHE A 68 -30.50 -13.39 -67.45
N ALA A 69 -29.77 -13.66 -66.37
CA ALA A 69 -29.65 -12.69 -65.28
C ALA A 69 -28.42 -11.80 -65.42
N LYS A 70 -28.63 -10.50 -65.19
CA LYS A 70 -27.61 -9.47 -65.13
C LYS A 70 -27.68 -8.83 -63.73
N ASN A 71 -26.54 -8.43 -63.17
CA ASN A 71 -26.39 -7.78 -61.85
C ASN A 71 -26.66 -8.68 -60.61
N PHE A 72 -25.89 -9.76 -60.43
CA PHE A 72 -25.84 -10.49 -59.15
C PHE A 72 -24.70 -10.00 -58.25
N ASP A 73 -24.74 -8.71 -57.90
CA ASP A 73 -23.69 -8.12 -57.06
C ASP A 73 -23.93 -8.51 -55.60
N THR A 74 -23.21 -9.53 -55.13
CA THR A 74 -23.18 -9.90 -53.71
C THR A 74 -22.01 -9.22 -53.01
N THR A 75 -22.30 -8.20 -52.21
CA THR A 75 -21.30 -7.53 -51.36
C THR A 75 -21.36 -8.13 -49.97
N ILE A 76 -20.29 -8.80 -49.55
CA ILE A 76 -20.17 -9.39 -48.20
C ILE A 76 -19.01 -8.69 -47.49
N THR A 77 -19.33 -7.94 -46.43
CA THR A 77 -18.36 -7.18 -45.62
C THR A 77 -18.37 -7.68 -44.19
N PRO A 78 -17.83 -8.88 -43.93
CA PRO A 78 -17.76 -9.40 -42.57
C PRO A 78 -16.72 -8.64 -41.76
N THR A 79 -17.04 -8.44 -40.48
CA THR A 79 -16.08 -7.95 -39.50
C THR A 79 -16.10 -8.88 -38.29
N MET A 80 -14.90 -9.28 -37.84
CA MET A 80 -14.71 -9.94 -36.56
C MET A 80 -13.84 -9.05 -35.70
N THR A 81 -14.34 -8.71 -34.52
CA THR A 81 -13.58 -8.00 -33.51
C THR A 81 -13.55 -8.86 -32.27
N ALA A 82 -12.36 -9.06 -31.72
CA ALA A 82 -12.17 -9.68 -30.43
C ALA A 82 -11.25 -8.82 -29.58
N THR A 83 -11.60 -8.69 -28.31
CA THR A 83 -10.80 -7.94 -27.35
C THR A 83 -10.63 -8.75 -26.08
N ASN A 84 -9.37 -8.86 -25.67
CA ASN A 84 -8.94 -9.44 -24.40
C ASN A 84 -8.44 -8.26 -23.56
N ASN A 85 -9.08 -8.03 -22.41
CA ASN A 85 -8.69 -6.94 -21.53
C ASN A 85 -8.50 -7.46 -20.10
N VAL A 86 -7.34 -7.21 -19.50
CA VAL A 86 -7.08 -7.44 -18.07
C VAL A 86 -6.89 -6.07 -17.44
N ASN A 87 -7.80 -5.69 -16.54
CA ASN A 87 -7.69 -4.47 -15.77
C ASN A 87 -7.47 -4.80 -14.29
N VAL A 88 -6.43 -4.23 -13.69
CA VAL A 88 -6.02 -4.47 -12.30
C VAL A 88 -6.01 -3.14 -11.56
N HIS A 89 -6.74 -3.08 -10.43
CA HIS A 89 -6.86 -1.91 -9.55
C HIS A 89 -6.39 -2.23 -8.13
#